data_AF-A0A8B8MQG8-F1
#
_entry.id   AF-A0A8B8MQG8-F1
#
_cell.length_a   1.000
_cell.length_b   1.000
_cell.length_c   1.000
_cell.angle_alpha   90.00
_cell.angle_beta   90.00
_cell.angle_gamma   90.00
#
_symmetry.space_group_name_H-M   'P 1'
#
loop_
_entity.id
_entity.type
_entity.pdbx_description
1 polymer ?
#
loop_
_entity_poly.entity_id
_entity_poly.type
_entity_poly.pdbx_seq_one_letter_code
_entity_poly.pdbx_strand_id
1 'polypeptide(L)'
;MMGSEVETLEERLKSSLVHLHAECAILERMVYKNKNQHRRCSYFQYLLKVRRDMRLLQSAKLEELLSSCFQVITGKKPKQKVHLLESLKWRKCDAGKPNFIEQLHGVARLLSQMVEPMLKAACEISILLARSFFMGFSMTILSLLARLRVLVQQILLDVVSVVNIVSSISQKKQSVKLTHEGVEVSQELYSEV
;
A
#
# COMPACT_ATOMS: atom_id res chain seq x y z
N MET A 1 23.80 6.16 -9.94
CA MET A 1 22.56 6.97 -9.97
C MET A 1 21.38 6.25 -9.31
N MET A 2 21.05 5.01 -9.71
CA MET A 2 19.89 4.26 -9.15
C MET A 2 19.84 4.14 -7.62
N GLY A 3 20.99 4.10 -6.92
CA GLY A 3 21.02 3.99 -5.45
C GLY A 3 20.47 5.22 -4.71
N SER A 4 20.72 6.43 -5.24
CA SER A 4 20.27 7.68 -4.59
C SER A 4 18.76 7.90 -4.74
N GLU A 5 18.20 7.53 -5.90
CA GLU A 5 16.74 7.59 -6.13
C GLU A 5 15.98 6.59 -5.24
N VAL A 6 16.56 5.42 -4.98
CA VAL A 6 15.97 4.42 -4.09
C VAL A 6 16.00 4.86 -2.63
N GLU A 7 17.10 5.49 -2.18
CA GLU A 7 17.21 6.02 -0.81
C GLU A 7 16.21 7.15 -0.57
N THR A 8 16.08 8.09 -1.50
CA THR A 8 15.06 9.16 -1.42
C THR A 8 13.62 8.63 -1.42
N LEU A 9 13.34 7.58 -2.20
CA LEU A 9 12.04 6.90 -2.19
C LEU A 9 11.77 6.22 -0.84
N GLU A 10 12.77 5.58 -0.24
CA GLU A 10 12.65 4.95 1.07
C GLU A 10 12.31 5.96 2.17
N GLU A 11 13.00 7.09 2.20
CA GLU A 11 12.75 8.17 3.17
C GLU A 11 11.35 8.78 2.99
N ARG A 12 10.93 9.00 1.73
CA ARG A 12 9.59 9.50 1.41
C ARG A 12 8.48 8.53 1.84
N LEU A 13 8.67 7.23 1.63
CA LEU A 13 7.74 6.21 2.09
C LEU A 13 7.64 6.18 3.62
N LYS A 14 8.78 6.16 4.32
CA LYS A 14 8.81 6.16 5.79
C LYS A 14 8.10 7.38 6.37
N SER A 15 8.41 8.57 5.86
CA SER A 15 7.72 9.79 6.29
C SER A 15 6.23 9.73 6.00
N SER A 16 5.82 9.29 4.80
CA SER A 16 4.40 9.15 4.44
C SER A 16 3.64 8.16 5.34
N LEU A 17 4.28 7.06 5.75
CA LEU A 17 3.70 6.08 6.68
C LEU A 17 3.49 6.65 8.08
N VAL A 18 4.44 7.45 8.59
CA VAL A 18 4.30 8.14 9.88
C VAL A 18 3.11 9.10 9.85
N HIS A 19 2.99 9.90 8.79
CA HIS A 19 1.84 10.79 8.60
C HIS A 19 0.53 10.01 8.51
N LEU A 20 0.49 8.91 7.74
CA LEU A 20 -0.68 8.06 7.64
C LEU A 20 -1.10 7.49 9.00
N HIS A 21 -0.14 7.08 9.84
CA HIS A 21 -0.43 6.56 11.17
C HIS A 21 -1.06 7.63 12.07
N ALA A 22 -0.54 8.85 12.05
CA ALA A 22 -1.10 9.98 12.79
C ALA A 22 -2.54 10.29 12.35
N GLU A 23 -2.79 10.36 11.04
CA GLU A 23 -4.14 10.60 10.50
C GLU A 23 -5.12 9.45 10.83
N CYS A 24 -4.66 8.20 10.77
CA CYS A 24 -5.44 7.05 11.22
C CYS A 24 -5.83 7.15 12.70
N ALA A 25 -4.91 7.60 13.56
CA ALA A 25 -5.20 7.78 14.98
C ALA A 25 -6.24 8.88 15.23
N ILE A 26 -6.21 9.97 14.45
CA ILE A 26 -7.24 11.02 14.49
C ILE A 26 -8.59 10.44 14.05
N LEU A 27 -8.63 9.67 12.96
CA LEU A 27 -9.86 9.01 12.50
C LEU A 27 -10.45 8.09 13.57
N GLU A 28 -9.62 7.28 14.21
CA GLU A 28 -10.04 6.38 15.29
C GLU A 28 -10.69 7.14 16.45
N ARG A 29 -10.07 8.25 16.89
CA ARG A 29 -10.62 9.11 17.95
C ARG A 29 -11.94 9.75 17.53
N MET A 30 -12.03 10.26 16.30
CA MET A 30 -13.24 10.88 15.77
C MET A 30 -14.38 9.88 15.66
N VAL A 31 -14.13 8.68 15.12
CA VAL A 31 -15.14 7.63 15.01
C VAL A 31 -15.55 7.14 16.40
N TYR A 32 -14.62 7.02 17.35
CA TYR A 32 -14.95 6.62 18.72
C TYR A 32 -15.88 7.62 19.41
N LYS A 33 -15.54 8.92 19.39
CA LYS A 33 -16.32 9.98 20.02
C LYS A 33 -17.74 10.09 19.45
N ASN A 34 -17.88 9.89 18.14
CA ASN A 34 -19.13 10.10 17.40
C ASN A 34 -19.96 8.82 17.21
N LYS A 35 -19.49 7.67 17.75
CA LYS A 35 -20.11 6.36 17.54
C LYS A 35 -21.55 6.29 18.03
N ASN A 36 -21.82 6.79 19.23
CA ASN A 36 -23.13 6.60 19.87
C ASN A 36 -24.21 7.50 19.26
N GLN A 37 -23.83 8.69 18.76
CA GLN A 37 -24.75 9.66 18.17
C GLN A 37 -25.14 9.29 16.73
N HIS A 38 -24.21 8.67 15.97
CA HIS A 38 -24.36 8.56 14.52
C HIS A 38 -24.30 7.11 14.00
N ARG A 39 -24.33 6.11 14.89
CA ARG A 39 -24.19 4.68 14.54
C ARG A 39 -25.07 4.23 13.38
N ARG A 40 -26.32 4.72 13.32
CA ARG A 40 -27.33 4.27 12.35
C ARG A 40 -27.35 5.10 11.05
N CYS A 41 -26.55 6.16 10.97
CA CYS A 41 -26.54 7.05 9.80
C CYS A 41 -25.72 6.44 8.64
N SER A 42 -26.17 6.66 7.39
CA SER A 42 -25.52 6.18 6.17
C SER A 42 -24.07 6.64 6.06
N TYR A 43 -23.82 7.93 6.25
CA TYR A 43 -22.48 8.53 6.19
C TYR A 43 -21.51 7.87 7.18
N PHE A 44 -22.00 7.48 8.36
CA PHE A 44 -21.17 6.90 9.42
C PHE A 44 -20.78 5.46 9.07
N GLN A 45 -21.59 4.73 8.30
CA GLN A 45 -21.24 3.41 7.77
C GLN A 45 -20.07 3.49 6.79
N TYR A 46 -20.03 4.52 5.93
CA TYR A 46 -18.89 4.73 5.04
C TYR A 46 -17.62 5.11 5.80
N LEU A 47 -17.72 5.94 6.85
CA LEU A 47 -16.57 6.21 7.74
C LEU A 47 -16.07 4.94 8.45
N LEU A 48 -16.97 4.07 8.89
CA LEU A 48 -16.61 2.78 9.46
C LEU A 48 -15.94 1.86 8.43
N LYS A 49 -16.34 1.91 7.16
CA LYS A 49 -15.66 1.19 6.08
C LYS A 49 -14.23 1.71 5.90
N VAL A 50 -14.03 3.02 5.76
CA VAL A 50 -12.68 3.63 5.68
C VAL A 50 -11.81 3.21 6.86
N ARG A 51 -12.35 3.22 8.08
CA ARG A 51 -11.64 2.75 9.28
C ARG A 51 -11.22 1.27 9.19
N ARG A 52 -12.09 0.39 8.70
CA ARG A 52 -11.77 -1.04 8.54
C ARG A 52 -10.64 -1.22 7.54
N ASP A 53 -10.70 -0.53 6.42
CA ASP A 53 -9.67 -0.64 5.39
C ASP A 53 -8.31 -0.12 5.90
N MET A 54 -8.30 0.97 6.69
CA MET A 54 -7.09 1.47 7.36
C MET A 54 -6.49 0.46 8.34
N ARG A 55 -7.32 -0.24 9.12
CA ARG A 55 -6.85 -1.30 10.03
C ARG A 55 -6.30 -2.50 9.27
N LEU A 56 -6.91 -2.85 8.15
CA LEU A 56 -6.43 -3.92 7.28
C LEU A 56 -5.05 -3.56 6.73
N LEU A 57 -4.86 -2.32 6.28
CA LEU A 57 -3.57 -1.81 5.82
C LEU A 57 -2.51 -1.82 6.92
N GLN A 58 -2.85 -1.42 8.15
CA GLN A 58 -1.94 -1.50 9.30
C GLN A 58 -1.55 -2.96 9.63
N SER A 59 -2.51 -3.88 9.52
CA SER A 59 -2.28 -5.32 9.76
C SER A 59 -1.36 -5.95 8.72
N ALA A 60 -1.29 -5.37 7.51
CA ALA A 60 -0.38 -5.80 6.45
C ALA A 60 1.10 -5.47 6.72
N LYS A 61 1.42 -4.73 7.80
CA LYS A 61 2.79 -4.42 8.24
C LYS A 61 3.69 -3.91 7.11
N LEU A 62 3.17 -2.93 6.36
CA LEU A 62 3.80 -2.38 5.16
C LEU A 62 5.25 -1.91 5.40
N GLU A 63 5.55 -1.37 6.58
CA GLU A 63 6.91 -0.92 6.93
C GLU A 63 7.93 -2.07 6.97
N GLU A 64 7.55 -3.23 7.50
CA GLU A 64 8.40 -4.43 7.55
C GLU A 64 8.63 -5.00 6.14
N LEU A 65 7.57 -5.01 5.32
CA LEU A 65 7.65 -5.43 3.92
C LEU A 65 8.57 -4.52 3.10
N LEU A 66 8.39 -3.20 3.20
CA LEU A 66 9.21 -2.24 2.47
C LEU A 66 10.67 -2.27 2.93
N SER A 67 10.92 -2.36 4.24
CA SER A 67 12.28 -2.51 4.76
C SER A 67 12.98 -3.75 4.18
N SER A 68 12.24 -4.84 4.00
CA SER A 68 12.72 -6.05 3.35
C SER A 68 12.98 -5.82 1.84
N CYS A 69 12.11 -5.08 1.13
CA CYS A 69 12.32 -4.68 -0.27
C CYS A 69 13.62 -3.90 -0.44
N PHE A 70 13.80 -2.84 0.36
CA PHE A 70 14.94 -1.95 0.23
C PHE A 70 16.26 -2.65 0.56
N GLN A 71 16.27 -3.62 1.49
CA GLN A 71 17.45 -4.47 1.73
C GLN A 71 17.83 -5.33 0.51
N VAL A 72 16.84 -5.83 -0.22
CA VAL A 72 17.06 -6.61 -1.46
C VAL A 72 17.58 -5.73 -2.59
N ILE A 73 17.02 -4.52 -2.72
CA ILE A 73 17.38 -3.56 -3.77
C ILE A 73 18.80 -3.01 -3.54
N THR A 74 19.13 -2.61 -2.30
CA THR A 74 20.45 -2.04 -1.95
C THR A 74 21.55 -3.08 -1.77
N GLY A 75 21.21 -4.37 -1.64
CA GLY A 75 22.17 -5.48 -1.63
C GLY A 75 23.00 -5.63 -0.35
N LYS A 76 22.70 -4.87 0.72
CA LYS A 76 23.53 -4.73 1.93
C LYS A 76 23.60 -5.97 2.86
N LYS A 77 22.85 -7.06 2.63
CA LYS A 77 22.99 -8.33 3.40
C LYS A 77 22.93 -9.60 2.52
N PRO A 78 24.03 -10.37 2.38
CA PRO A 78 24.05 -11.59 1.56
C PRO A 78 23.44 -12.83 2.25
N LYS A 79 23.36 -12.90 3.58
CA LYS A 79 22.88 -14.11 4.29
C LYS A 79 21.36 -14.33 4.22
N GLN A 80 20.57 -13.25 4.11
CA GLN A 80 19.12 -13.32 3.84
C GLN A 80 18.79 -13.46 2.35
N LYS A 81 19.78 -13.32 1.45
CA LYS A 81 19.53 -13.47 0.01
C LYS A 81 19.02 -14.87 -0.32
N VAL A 82 19.49 -15.95 0.31
CA VAL A 82 19.10 -17.31 -0.11
C VAL A 82 17.61 -17.60 0.14
N HIS A 83 17.12 -17.33 1.36
CA HIS A 83 15.71 -17.55 1.72
C HIS A 83 14.74 -16.58 1.03
N LEU A 84 15.18 -15.32 0.83
CA LEU A 84 14.35 -14.29 0.19
C LEU A 84 14.38 -14.45 -1.34
N LEU A 85 15.49 -14.91 -1.93
CA LEU A 85 15.58 -15.33 -3.33
C LEU A 85 14.74 -16.58 -3.61
N GLU A 86 14.57 -17.49 -2.66
CA GLU A 86 13.57 -18.56 -2.77
C GLU A 86 12.15 -18.01 -2.74
N SER A 87 11.84 -17.03 -1.88
CA SER A 87 10.52 -16.37 -1.87
C SER A 87 10.24 -15.44 -3.07
N LEU A 88 11.29 -15.07 -3.81
CA LEU A 88 11.21 -14.33 -5.07
C LEU A 88 11.13 -15.25 -6.29
N LYS A 89 11.35 -16.58 -6.13
CA LYS A 89 11.05 -17.51 -7.22
C LYS A 89 9.55 -17.46 -7.42
N TRP A 90 9.13 -17.12 -8.65
CA TRP A 90 7.74 -17.14 -9.13
C TRP A 90 7.12 -18.55 -9.16
N ARG A 91 7.71 -19.51 -8.44
CA ARG A 91 7.19 -20.87 -8.32
C ARG A 91 6.29 -20.86 -7.10
N LYS A 92 4.99 -21.14 -7.29
CA LYS A 92 4.01 -21.43 -6.24
C LYS A 92 4.72 -22.14 -5.09
N CYS A 93 4.99 -21.44 -3.98
CA CYS A 93 5.51 -22.11 -2.80
C CYS A 93 4.38 -23.01 -2.29
N ASP A 94 4.57 -24.33 -2.39
CA ASP A 94 3.78 -25.32 -1.67
C ASP A 94 3.93 -25.05 -0.17
N ALA A 95 3.07 -24.20 0.39
CA ALA A 95 2.65 -24.09 1.79
C ALA A 95 2.14 -22.68 2.12
N GLY A 96 0.88 -22.38 1.79
CA GLY A 96 -0.01 -21.45 2.51
C GLY A 96 0.40 -19.98 2.79
N LYS A 97 1.63 -19.55 2.53
CA LYS A 97 2.12 -18.18 2.75
C LYS A 97 2.26 -17.47 1.39
N PRO A 98 1.62 -16.30 1.22
CA PRO A 98 1.70 -15.58 -0.04
C PRO A 98 3.14 -15.14 -0.31
N ASN A 99 3.55 -15.19 -1.58
CA ASN A 99 4.88 -14.75 -1.98
C ASN A 99 5.06 -13.26 -1.65
N PHE A 100 6.30 -12.84 -1.41
CA PHE A 100 6.61 -11.46 -1.02
C PHE A 100 6.12 -10.43 -2.07
N ILE A 101 6.24 -10.77 -3.36
CA ILE A 101 5.72 -9.95 -4.46
C ILE A 101 4.18 -9.95 -4.48
N GLU A 102 3.53 -11.08 -4.19
CA GLU A 102 2.06 -11.15 -4.10
C GLU A 102 1.53 -10.34 -2.93
N GLN A 103 2.24 -10.29 -1.80
CA GLN A 103 1.92 -9.42 -0.68
C GLN A 103 2.01 -7.95 -1.07
N LEU A 104 3.08 -7.55 -1.79
CA LEU A 104 3.25 -6.16 -2.23
C LEU A 104 2.17 -5.74 -3.24
N HIS A 105 1.83 -6.62 -4.19
CA HIS A 105 0.68 -6.40 -5.08
C HIS A 105 -0.65 -6.37 -4.33
N GLY A 106 -0.81 -7.21 -3.31
CA GLY A 106 -1.98 -7.22 -2.44
C GLY A 106 -2.17 -5.89 -1.72
N VAL A 107 -1.08 -5.30 -1.20
CA VAL A 107 -1.10 -3.98 -0.60
C VAL A 107 -1.41 -2.89 -1.63
N ALA A 108 -0.79 -2.92 -2.81
CA ALA A 108 -1.10 -1.97 -3.88
C ALA A 108 -2.59 -2.03 -4.28
N ARG A 109 -3.14 -3.24 -4.40
CA ARG A 109 -4.57 -3.45 -4.68
C ARG A 109 -5.45 -2.90 -3.57
N LEU A 110 -5.11 -3.17 -2.30
CA LEU A 110 -5.83 -2.64 -1.14
C LEU A 110 -5.85 -1.10 -1.15
N LEU A 111 -4.68 -0.47 -1.33
CA LEU A 111 -4.53 0.98 -1.41
C LEU A 111 -5.38 1.59 -2.54
N SER A 112 -5.43 0.94 -3.70
CA SER A 112 -6.29 1.35 -4.83
C SER A 112 -7.78 1.27 -4.48
N GLN A 113 -8.21 0.18 -3.84
CA GLN A 113 -9.62 -0.03 -3.46
C GLN A 113 -10.10 0.92 -2.35
N MET A 114 -9.20 1.44 -1.52
CA MET A 114 -9.51 2.38 -0.43
C MET A 114 -9.99 3.75 -0.91
N VAL A 115 -9.71 4.12 -2.17
CA VAL A 115 -10.08 5.42 -2.73
C VAL A 115 -11.60 5.61 -2.86
N GLU A 116 -12.31 4.56 -3.26
CA GLU A 116 -13.76 4.58 -3.43
C GLU A 116 -14.54 4.83 -2.12
N PRO A 117 -14.32 4.07 -1.01
CA PRO A 117 -15.04 4.32 0.24
C PRO A 117 -14.71 5.69 0.84
N MET A 118 -13.51 6.23 0.63
CA MET A 118 -13.16 7.60 1.05
C MET A 118 -14.00 8.64 0.31
N LEU A 119 -14.17 8.50 -1.00
CA LEU A 119 -15.01 9.42 -1.79
C LEU A 119 -16.47 9.33 -1.38
N LYS A 120 -17.01 8.11 -1.22
CA LYS A 120 -18.39 7.91 -0.76
C LYS A 120 -18.61 8.53 0.61
N ALA A 121 -17.68 8.35 1.54
CA ALA A 121 -17.73 9.02 2.85
C ALA A 121 -17.70 10.54 2.70
N ALA A 122 -16.81 11.09 1.88
CA ALA A 122 -16.70 12.52 1.67
C ALA A 122 -17.98 13.12 1.07
N CYS A 123 -18.58 12.49 0.05
CA CYS A 123 -19.83 12.95 -0.55
C CYS A 123 -20.96 13.03 0.48
N GLU A 124 -21.15 11.99 1.29
CA GLU A 124 -22.21 11.97 2.32
C GLU A 124 -21.99 13.02 3.40
N ILE A 125 -20.74 13.25 3.83
CA ILE A 125 -20.41 14.29 4.80
C ILE A 125 -20.59 15.69 4.19
N SER A 126 -20.27 15.88 2.91
CA SER A 126 -20.52 17.14 2.20
C SER A 126 -22.02 17.46 2.14
N ILE A 127 -22.89 16.46 2.00
CA ILE A 127 -24.35 16.65 2.08
C ILE A 127 -24.77 17.14 3.47
N LEU A 128 -24.19 16.59 4.56
CA LEU A 128 -24.45 17.10 5.91
C LEU A 128 -23.99 18.55 6.06
N LEU A 129 -22.79 18.85 5.56
CA LEU A 129 -22.24 20.21 5.60
C LEU A 129 -23.12 21.20 4.83
N ALA A 130 -23.57 20.85 3.63
CA ALA A 130 -24.47 21.68 2.83
C ALA A 130 -25.80 21.96 3.54
N ARG A 131 -26.28 21.02 4.36
CA ARG A 131 -27.46 21.17 5.23
C ARG A 131 -27.16 21.86 6.56
N SER A 132 -25.93 22.34 6.77
CA SER A 132 -25.48 22.96 8.02
C SER A 132 -25.58 22.05 9.24
N PHE A 133 -25.64 20.73 9.05
CA PHE A 133 -25.70 19.77 10.14
C PHE A 133 -24.30 19.42 10.63
N PHE A 134 -24.11 19.52 11.94
CA PHE A 134 -22.86 19.19 12.63
C PHE A 134 -21.64 19.85 11.96
N MET A 135 -21.73 21.13 11.56
CA MET A 135 -20.75 21.81 10.71
C MET A 135 -19.29 21.58 11.11
N GLY A 136 -18.96 21.75 12.41
CA GLY A 136 -17.59 21.54 12.88
C GLY A 136 -17.12 20.10 12.72
N PHE A 137 -17.99 19.11 12.96
CA PHE A 137 -17.69 17.70 12.70
C PHE A 137 -17.50 17.45 11.20
N SER A 138 -18.42 17.93 10.37
CA SER A 138 -18.40 17.72 8.92
C SER A 138 -17.14 18.30 8.28
N MET A 139 -16.76 19.53 8.62
CA MET A 139 -15.51 20.16 8.17
C MET A 139 -14.27 19.38 8.61
N THR A 140 -14.22 18.96 9.88
CA THR A 140 -13.08 18.20 10.42
C THR A 140 -12.92 16.85 9.70
N ILE A 141 -14.03 16.14 9.48
CA ILE A 141 -14.01 14.84 8.78
C ILE A 141 -13.64 15.01 7.31
N LEU A 142 -14.15 16.03 6.61
CA LEU A 142 -13.79 16.29 5.22
C LEU A 142 -12.29 16.60 5.07
N SER A 143 -11.74 17.44 5.94
CA SER A 143 -10.31 17.73 5.99
C SER A 143 -9.48 16.46 6.24
N LEU A 144 -9.90 15.63 7.19
CA LEU A 144 -9.26 14.35 7.50
C LEU A 144 -9.32 13.37 6.32
N LEU A 145 -10.48 13.20 5.68
CA LEU A 145 -10.64 12.33 4.52
C LEU A 145 -9.80 12.79 3.33
N ALA A 146 -9.69 14.10 3.11
CA ALA A 146 -8.83 14.66 2.07
C ALA A 146 -7.35 14.33 2.32
N ARG A 147 -6.86 14.53 3.55
CA ARG A 147 -5.47 14.19 3.93
C ARG A 147 -5.19 12.70 3.81
N LEU A 148 -6.10 11.85 4.29
CA LEU A 148 -6.00 10.39 4.15
C LEU A 148 -5.95 9.96 2.68
N ARG A 149 -6.79 10.55 1.83
CA ARG A 149 -6.81 10.25 0.39
C ARG A 149 -5.47 10.57 -0.26
N VAL A 150 -4.93 11.76 -0.02
CA VAL A 150 -3.63 12.18 -0.58
C VAL A 150 -2.52 11.24 -0.14
N LEU A 151 -2.46 10.90 1.15
CA LEU A 151 -1.46 9.97 1.69
C LEU A 151 -1.58 8.57 1.09
N VAL A 152 -2.80 8.02 0.99
CA VAL A 152 -3.03 6.68 0.40
C VAL A 152 -2.62 6.66 -1.07
N GLN A 153 -2.96 7.70 -1.84
CA GLN A 153 -2.57 7.79 -3.26
C GLN A 153 -1.07 7.95 -3.43
N GLN A 154 -0.41 8.76 -2.58
CA GLN A 154 1.04 8.92 -2.61
C GLN A 154 1.76 7.60 -2.30
N ILE A 155 1.33 6.91 -1.23
CA ILE A 155 1.90 5.60 -0.85
C ILE A 155 1.65 4.57 -1.95
N LEU A 156 0.48 4.58 -2.61
CA LEU A 156 0.19 3.70 -3.74
C LEU A 156 1.20 3.90 -4.88
N LEU A 157 1.44 5.14 -5.28
CA LEU A 157 2.40 5.46 -6.33
C LEU A 157 3.80 4.97 -5.95
N ASP A 158 4.23 5.27 -4.73
CA ASP A 158 5.56 4.87 -4.24
C ASP A 158 5.70 3.33 -4.16
N VAL A 159 4.67 2.62 -3.69
CA VAL A 159 4.66 1.14 -3.66
C VAL A 159 4.72 0.56 -5.06
N VAL A 160 3.97 1.11 -6.02
CA VAL A 160 4.03 0.66 -7.43
C VAL A 160 5.42 0.91 -8.02
N SER A 161 6.07 2.03 -7.71
CA SER A 161 7.46 2.27 -8.10
C SER A 161 8.40 1.19 -7.53
N VAL A 162 8.25 0.81 -6.25
CA VAL A 162 9.03 -0.29 -5.64
C VAL A 162 8.74 -1.63 -6.35
N VAL A 163 7.48 -1.95 -6.64
CA VAL A 163 7.10 -3.17 -7.38
C VAL A 163 7.79 -3.21 -8.75
N ASN A 164 7.80 -2.10 -9.47
CA ASN A 164 8.41 -2.01 -10.80
C ASN A 164 9.94 -2.20 -10.73
N ILE A 165 10.59 -1.59 -9.73
CA ILE A 165 12.03 -1.76 -9.48
C ILE A 165 12.34 -3.24 -9.17
N VAL A 166 11.60 -3.85 -8.23
CA VAL A 166 11.80 -5.26 -7.85
C VAL A 166 11.59 -6.19 -9.05
N SER A 167 10.55 -5.93 -9.86
CA SER A 167 10.25 -6.70 -11.07
C SER A 167 11.38 -6.61 -12.10
N SER A 168 11.92 -5.41 -12.35
CA SER A 168 13.05 -5.21 -13.27
C SER A 168 14.33 -5.92 -12.81
N ILE A 169 14.62 -5.88 -11.50
CA ILE A 169 15.76 -6.59 -10.91
C ILE A 169 15.58 -8.11 -11.03
N SER A 170 14.36 -8.60 -10.86
CA SER A 170 14.04 -10.03 -11.01
C SER A 170 14.26 -10.49 -12.46
N GLN A 171 13.73 -9.76 -13.44
CA GLN A 171 13.88 -10.07 -14.87
C GLN A 171 15.37 -10.08 -15.28
N LYS A 172 16.13 -9.05 -14.88
CA LYS A 172 17.58 -8.98 -15.17
C LYS A 172 18.38 -10.12 -14.53
N LYS A 173 17.97 -10.62 -13.36
CA LYS A 173 18.62 -11.76 -12.70
C LYS A 173 18.24 -13.10 -13.31
N GLN A 174 17.02 -13.23 -13.84
CA GLN A 174 16.58 -14.42 -14.58
C GLN A 174 17.28 -14.52 -15.93
N SER A 175 17.43 -13.43 -16.67
CA SER A 175 18.14 -13.43 -17.96
C SER A 175 19.61 -13.83 -17.80
N VAL A 176 20.31 -13.34 -16.77
CA VAL A 176 21.72 -13.71 -16.49
C VAL A 176 21.89 -15.19 -16.11
N LYS A 177 20.92 -15.79 -15.42
CA LYS A 177 20.96 -17.24 -15.10
C LYS A 177 20.76 -18.09 -16.35
N LEU A 178 19.84 -17.70 -17.24
CA LEU A 178 19.63 -18.36 -18.54
C LEU A 178 20.90 -18.32 -19.40
N THR A 179 21.65 -17.21 -19.38
CA THR A 179 22.92 -17.11 -20.13
C THR A 179 24.04 -17.97 -19.56
N HIS A 180 24.04 -18.24 -18.25
CA HIS A 180 25.10 -19.03 -17.59
C HIS A 180 24.82 -20.55 -17.64
N GLU A 181 23.58 -20.98 -17.90
CA GLU A 181 23.19 -22.39 -18.08
C GLU A 181 23.21 -22.85 -19.56
N GLY A 182 23.67 -22.01 -20.50
CA GLY A 182 24.02 -22.44 -21.86
C GLY A 182 22.85 -22.81 -22.78
N VAL A 183 21.62 -22.46 -22.44
CA VAL A 183 20.46 -22.63 -23.32
C VAL A 183 19.68 -21.32 -23.40
N GLU A 184 19.80 -20.65 -24.55
CA GLU A 184 18.95 -19.52 -24.92
C GLU A 184 17.53 -20.02 -25.18
N VAL A 185 16.66 -19.92 -24.18
CA VAL A 185 15.21 -19.98 -24.40
C VAL A 185 14.64 -18.61 -24.14
N SER A 186 14.53 -17.83 -25.21
CA SER A 186 13.72 -16.61 -25.27
C SER A 186 12.25 -17.00 -25.10
N GLN A 187 11.70 -16.90 -23.89
CA GLN A 187 10.25 -17.02 -23.71
C GLN A 187 9.64 -15.61 -23.80
N GLU A 188 9.40 -15.18 -25.04
CA GLU A 188 8.47 -14.09 -25.33
C GLU A 188 7.05 -14.55 -24.95
N LEU A 189 6.59 -14.18 -23.76
CA LEU A 189 5.17 -14.25 -23.43
C LEU A 189 4.50 -12.95 -23.92
N TYR A 190 4.34 -12.84 -25.24
CA TYR A 190 3.10 -12.26 -25.76
C TYR A 190 2.04 -13.37 -25.67
N SER A 191 0.95 -13.08 -24.97
CA SER A 191 -0.33 -13.60 -25.43
C SER A 191 -1.34 -12.49 -25.25
N GLU A 192 -1.60 -11.81 -26.36
CA GLU A 192 -2.95 -11.36 -26.70
C GLU A 192 -3.90 -12.57 -26.49
N VAL A 193 -4.95 -12.40 -25.68
CA VAL A 193 -6.38 -12.29 -26.05
C VAL A 193 -7.16 -12.06 -24.76
#